data_AF-A0A529LKB9-F1
#
_entry.id   AF-A0A529LKB9-F1
#
_cell.length_a   1.000
_cell.length_b   1.000
_cell.length_c   1.000
_cell.angle_alpha   90.00
_cell.angle_beta   90.00
_cell.angle_gamma   90.00
#
_symmetry.space_group_name_H-M   'P 1'
#
loop_
_entity.id
_entity.type
_entity.pdbx_description
1 polymer ?
#
loop_
_entity_poly.entity_id
_entity_poly.type
_entity_poly.pdbx_seq_one_letter_code
_entity_poly.pdbx_strand_id
1 'polypeptide(L)'
;AANPILAAAAPLLMLLGQLRLMPVDRQAAPLAEHIADAIETFDLAIAKAGVAEEDARIAKFALCETADDLVGNLPWPSKDSWLQHALVARFFHTQPTGAGFYGALNNILATPEAHYDLLELMHACLSLGFEGQYPRAGQGTGYA
;
A
#
# COMPACT_ATOMS: atom_id res chain seq x y z
N ALA A 1 13.92 18.42 -7.35
CA ALA A 1 14.16 17.97 -5.97
C ALA A 1 13.76 16.50 -5.87
N ALA A 2 14.32 15.72 -4.95
CA ALA A 2 13.85 14.35 -4.74
C ALA A 2 12.47 14.40 -4.08
N ASN A 3 11.50 13.65 -4.61
CA ASN A 3 10.15 13.54 -4.06
C ASN A 3 10.23 13.04 -2.60
N PRO A 4 9.84 13.85 -1.60
CA PRO A 4 9.97 13.51 -0.18
C PRO A 4 9.05 12.35 0.22
N ILE A 5 7.87 12.23 -0.42
CA ILE A 5 6.93 11.14 -0.17
C ILE A 5 7.54 9.82 -0.64
N LEU A 6 8.01 9.76 -1.89
CA LEU A 6 8.58 8.54 -2.44
C LEU A 6 9.89 8.14 -1.74
N ALA A 7 10.73 9.11 -1.39
CA ALA A 7 11.96 8.86 -0.64
C ALA A 7 11.68 8.25 0.74
N ALA A 8 10.65 8.74 1.45
CA ALA A 8 10.22 8.16 2.73
C ALA A 8 9.59 6.77 2.57
N ALA A 9 8.86 6.54 1.47
CA ALA A 9 8.18 5.26 1.21
C ALA A 9 9.12 4.15 0.71
N ALA A 10 10.29 4.50 0.17
CA ALA A 10 11.21 3.55 -0.46
C ALA A 10 11.54 2.29 0.38
N PRO A 11 11.85 2.38 1.69
CA PRO A 11 12.11 1.20 2.51
C PRO A 11 10.91 0.24 2.58
N LEU A 12 9.69 0.78 2.69
CA LEU A 12 8.46 0.00 2.73
C LEU A 12 8.17 -0.64 1.37
N LEU A 13 8.31 0.10 0.27
CA LEU A 13 8.14 -0.44 -1.08
C LEU A 13 9.15 -1.58 -1.37
N MET A 14 10.39 -1.43 -0.90
CA MET A 14 11.39 -2.49 -1.00
C MET A 14 11.02 -3.72 -0.17
N LEU A 15 10.57 -3.55 1.07
CA LEU A 15 10.08 -4.63 1.92
C LEU A 15 8.96 -5.42 1.22
N LEU A 16 7.94 -4.71 0.73
CA LEU A 16 6.81 -5.31 0.02
C LEU A 16 7.24 -6.05 -1.26
N GLY A 17 8.18 -5.49 -2.02
CA GLY A 17 8.76 -6.17 -3.19
C GLY A 17 9.51 -7.46 -2.84
N GLN A 18 10.24 -7.47 -1.73
CA GLN A 18 10.99 -8.66 -1.27
C GLN A 18 10.09 -9.80 -0.79
N LEU A 19 8.94 -9.49 -0.17
CA LEU A 19 7.98 -10.52 0.28
C LEU A 19 7.51 -11.42 -0.88
N ARG A 20 7.44 -10.87 -2.10
CA ARG A 20 7.08 -11.62 -3.31
C ARG A 20 8.17 -12.58 -3.79
N LEU A 21 9.44 -12.30 -3.46
CA LEU A 21 10.60 -13.04 -3.94
C LEU A 21 11.04 -14.14 -2.98
N MET A 22 10.74 -14.01 -1.69
CA MET A 22 11.21 -14.94 -0.66
C MET A 22 10.03 -15.65 -0.01
N PRO A 23 9.68 -16.88 -0.45
CA PRO A 23 8.68 -17.70 0.23
C PRO A 23 9.23 -18.15 1.60
N VAL A 24 9.04 -17.32 2.61
CA VAL A 24 9.29 -17.64 4.01
C VAL A 24 7.92 -17.70 4.65
N ASP A 25 7.52 -18.85 5.19
CA ASP A 25 6.26 -18.95 5.94
C ASP A 25 6.33 -18.02 7.17
N ARG A 26 5.77 -16.81 7.01
CA ARG A 26 5.66 -15.81 8.05
C ARG A 26 4.22 -15.76 8.52
N GLN A 27 4.04 -15.82 9.83
CA GLN A 27 2.74 -15.65 10.46
C GLN A 27 2.21 -14.22 10.18
N ALA A 28 0.89 -14.08 10.01
CA ALA A 28 0.26 -12.81 9.65
C ALA A 28 0.53 -11.71 10.68
N ALA A 29 0.35 -12.01 11.98
CA ALA A 29 0.50 -11.03 13.05
C ALA A 29 1.89 -10.36 13.09
N PRO A 30 3.03 -11.09 13.18
CA PRO A 30 4.34 -10.44 13.20
C PRO A 30 4.69 -9.73 11.88
N LEU A 31 4.17 -10.21 10.75
CA LEU A 31 4.34 -9.51 9.48
C LEU A 31 3.57 -8.18 9.46
N ALA A 32 2.33 -8.19 9.95
CA ALA A 32 1.50 -6.99 10.03
C ALA A 32 2.09 -5.96 10.99
N GLU A 33 2.61 -6.37 12.15
CA GLU A 33 3.33 -5.44 13.05
C GLU A 33 4.55 -4.83 12.37
N HIS A 34 5.36 -5.63 11.69
CA HIS A 34 6.55 -5.13 11.00
C HIS A 34 6.21 -4.11 9.90
N ILE A 35 5.15 -4.35 9.14
CA ILE A 35 4.69 -3.40 8.12
C ILE A 35 4.05 -2.16 8.77
N ALA A 36 3.30 -2.32 9.86
CA ALA A 36 2.71 -1.21 10.60
C ALA A 36 3.80 -0.26 11.15
N ASP A 37 4.87 -0.79 11.73
CA ASP A 37 6.01 -0.01 12.20
C ASP A 37 6.69 0.78 11.06
N ALA A 38 6.81 0.17 9.89
CA ALA A 38 7.34 0.82 8.70
C ALA A 38 6.43 1.95 8.19
N ILE A 39 5.11 1.76 8.26
CA ILE A 39 4.11 2.79 7.92
C ILE A 39 4.16 3.96 8.91
N GLU A 40 4.29 3.70 10.20
CA GLU A 40 4.43 4.77 11.21
C GLU A 40 5.75 5.53 11.02
N THR A 41 6.83 4.84 10.70
CA THR A 41 8.13 5.46 10.37
C THR A 41 8.01 6.36 9.13
N PHE A 42 7.32 5.89 8.10
CA PHE A 42 7.00 6.68 6.91
C PHE A 42 6.19 7.94 7.24
N ASP A 43 5.12 7.80 8.01
CA ASP A 43 4.21 8.89 8.41
C ASP A 43 4.97 9.99 9.16
N LEU A 44 5.85 9.60 10.09
CA LEU A 44 6.74 10.53 10.80
C LEU A 44 7.73 11.22 9.87
N ALA A 45 8.24 10.52 8.84
CA ALA A 45 9.23 11.08 7.92
C ALA A 45 8.62 12.13 6.98
N ILE A 46 7.45 11.87 6.41
CA ILE A 46 6.78 12.83 5.52
C ILE A 46 6.25 14.05 6.28
N ALA A 47 5.80 13.87 7.53
CA ALA A 47 5.42 14.99 8.39
C ALA A 47 6.62 15.91 8.67
N LYS A 48 7.81 15.34 8.96
CA LYS A 48 9.04 16.12 9.14
C LYS A 48 9.52 16.80 7.86
N ALA A 49 9.21 16.23 6.70
CA ALA A 49 9.52 16.82 5.40
C ALA A 49 8.58 17.98 5.01
N GLY A 50 7.55 18.28 5.82
CA GLY A 50 6.62 19.38 5.57
C GLY A 50 5.58 19.06 4.48
N VAL A 51 5.32 17.78 4.21
CA VAL A 51 4.25 17.35 3.30
C VAL A 51 2.91 17.78 3.89
N ALA A 52 2.00 18.27 3.03
CA ALA A 52 0.66 18.67 3.46
C ALA A 52 -0.08 17.50 4.12
N GLU A 53 -0.84 17.78 5.18
CA GLU A 53 -1.51 16.74 5.98
C GLU A 53 -2.46 15.87 5.14
N GLU A 54 -3.14 16.47 4.18
CA GLU A 54 -4.01 15.77 3.23
C GLU A 54 -3.22 14.77 2.37
N ASP A 55 -2.13 15.23 1.75
CA ASP A 55 -1.26 14.37 0.93
C ASP A 55 -0.62 13.27 1.77
N ALA A 56 -0.18 13.60 2.98
CA ALA A 56 0.41 12.63 3.90
C ALA A 56 -0.61 11.53 4.27
N ARG A 57 -1.85 11.92 4.56
CA ARG A 57 -2.93 10.99 4.88
C ARG A 57 -3.26 10.10 3.68
N ILE A 58 -3.34 10.64 2.48
CA ILE A 58 -3.60 9.86 1.27
C ILE A 58 -2.43 8.92 0.94
N ALA A 59 -1.20 9.38 1.10
CA ALA A 59 0.00 8.57 0.90
C ALA A 59 0.04 7.37 1.85
N LYS A 60 -0.24 7.60 3.14
CA LYS A 60 -0.35 6.55 4.16
C LYS A 60 -1.46 5.55 3.80
N PHE A 61 -2.62 6.06 3.39
CA PHE A 61 -3.74 5.22 2.98
C PHE A 61 -3.39 4.34 1.76
N ALA A 62 -2.76 4.93 0.74
CA ALA A 62 -2.34 4.23 -0.46
C ALA A 62 -1.35 3.09 -0.15
N LEU A 63 -0.41 3.32 0.77
CA LEU A 63 0.55 2.31 1.22
C LEU A 63 -0.13 1.18 2.02
N CYS A 64 -1.10 1.50 2.89
CA CYS A 64 -1.89 0.49 3.60
C CYS A 64 -2.66 -0.41 2.61
N GLU A 65 -3.41 0.18 1.66
CA GLU A 65 -4.15 -0.58 0.64
C GLU A 65 -3.18 -1.43 -0.19
N THR A 66 -2.00 -0.90 -0.53
CA THR A 66 -0.98 -1.63 -1.29
C THR A 66 -0.45 -2.83 -0.52
N ALA A 67 -0.14 -2.66 0.76
CA ALA A 67 0.34 -3.75 1.60
C ALA A 67 -0.74 -4.82 1.79
N ASP A 68 -1.99 -4.43 2.05
CA ASP A 68 -3.09 -5.37 2.25
C ASP A 68 -3.40 -6.18 0.99
N ASP A 69 -3.38 -5.55 -0.19
CA ASP A 69 -3.59 -6.21 -1.47
C ASP A 69 -2.44 -7.17 -1.80
N LEU A 70 -1.18 -6.70 -1.69
CA LEU A 70 -0.02 -7.52 -2.02
C LEU A 70 0.09 -8.74 -1.11
N VAL A 71 -0.03 -8.57 0.21
CA VAL A 71 0.06 -9.68 1.17
C VAL A 71 -1.15 -10.60 1.07
N GLY A 72 -2.35 -10.06 0.85
CA GLY A 72 -3.56 -10.86 0.62
C GLY A 72 -3.51 -11.73 -0.64
N ASN A 73 -2.63 -11.39 -1.59
CA ASN A 73 -2.38 -12.15 -2.82
C ASN A 73 -1.14 -13.07 -2.75
N LEU A 74 -0.43 -13.11 -1.61
CA LEU A 74 0.65 -14.08 -1.39
C LEU A 74 0.08 -15.47 -1.03
N PRO A 75 0.83 -16.55 -1.32
CA PRO A 75 0.44 -17.90 -0.89
C PRO A 75 0.51 -18.10 0.63
N TRP A 76 1.18 -17.19 1.34
CA TRP A 76 1.30 -17.12 2.79
C TRP A 76 1.42 -15.64 3.19
N PRO A 77 0.97 -15.25 4.40
CA PRO A 77 0.09 -16.00 5.29
C PRO A 77 -1.28 -16.27 4.65
N SER A 78 -2.14 -17.07 5.29
CA SER A 78 -3.50 -17.26 4.78
C SER A 78 -4.25 -15.93 4.75
N LYS A 79 -5.04 -15.71 3.68
CA LYS A 79 -5.82 -14.48 3.48
C LYS A 79 -6.71 -14.16 4.69
N ASP A 80 -7.39 -15.16 5.24
CA ASP A 80 -8.25 -14.97 6.41
C ASP A 80 -7.47 -14.54 7.65
N SER A 81 -6.25 -15.08 7.84
CA SER A 81 -5.38 -14.66 8.94
C SER A 81 -4.88 -13.23 8.72
N TRP A 82 -4.59 -12.83 7.49
CA TRP A 82 -4.17 -11.47 7.17
C TRP A 82 -5.30 -10.45 7.39
N LEU A 83 -6.53 -10.78 6.98
CA LEU A 83 -7.67 -9.86 7.10
C LEU A 83 -7.94 -9.40 8.55
N GLN A 84 -7.60 -10.22 9.55
CA GLN A 84 -7.69 -9.83 10.97
C GLN A 84 -6.68 -8.75 11.38
N HIS A 85 -5.61 -8.58 10.61
CA HIS A 85 -4.52 -7.64 10.84
C HIS A 85 -4.38 -6.61 9.72
N ALA A 86 -5.40 -6.46 8.88
CA ALA A 86 -5.39 -5.54 7.75
C ALA A 86 -5.03 -4.11 8.19
N LEU A 87 -4.11 -3.49 7.48
CA LEU A 87 -3.52 -2.20 7.84
C LEU A 87 -4.49 -1.05 7.61
N VAL A 88 -5.33 -1.15 6.58
CA VAL A 88 -6.42 -0.20 6.35
C VAL A 88 -7.41 -0.22 7.52
N ALA A 89 -7.76 -1.40 8.02
CA ALA A 89 -8.64 -1.53 9.19
C ALA A 89 -7.97 -0.99 10.47
N ARG A 90 -6.68 -1.26 10.65
CA ARG A 90 -5.90 -0.78 11.80
C ARG A 90 -5.78 0.73 11.86
N PHE A 91 -5.39 1.38 10.76
CA PHE A 91 -5.05 2.81 10.76
C PHE A 91 -6.21 3.73 10.38
N PHE A 92 -7.16 3.25 9.56
CA PHE A 92 -8.25 4.07 9.04
C PHE A 92 -9.63 3.62 9.54
N HIS A 93 -9.69 2.53 10.32
CA HIS A 93 -10.95 1.97 10.85
C HIS A 93 -11.97 1.65 9.74
N THR A 94 -11.48 1.34 8.54
CA THR A 94 -12.28 0.96 7.37
C THR A 94 -11.87 -0.42 6.87
N GLN A 95 -12.80 -1.13 6.25
CA GLN A 95 -12.45 -2.42 5.63
C GLN A 95 -11.63 -2.19 4.35
N PRO A 96 -10.58 -2.99 4.10
CA PRO A 96 -9.87 -2.96 2.83
C PRO A 96 -10.84 -3.42 1.73
N THR A 97 -11.17 -2.51 0.82
CA THR A 97 -12.08 -2.81 -0.30
C THR A 97 -11.34 -2.96 -1.62
N GLY A 98 -10.07 -2.52 -1.68
CA GLY A 98 -9.29 -2.43 -2.93
C GLY A 98 -9.80 -1.34 -3.89
N ALA A 99 -10.91 -0.68 -3.56
CA ALA A 99 -11.50 0.43 -4.32
C ALA A 99 -11.02 1.79 -3.80
N GLY A 100 -10.61 1.86 -2.53
CA GLY A 100 -10.23 3.09 -1.86
C GLY A 100 -9.05 3.76 -2.57
N PHE A 101 -8.04 2.97 -2.96
CA PHE A 101 -6.89 3.48 -3.69
C PHE A 101 -7.28 4.21 -4.98
N TYR A 102 -8.13 3.61 -5.82
CA TYR A 102 -8.57 4.23 -7.07
C TYR A 102 -9.49 5.43 -6.84
N GLY A 103 -10.29 5.42 -5.78
CA GLY A 103 -11.06 6.58 -5.33
C GLY A 103 -10.15 7.77 -4.99
N ALA A 104 -9.10 7.53 -4.20
CA ALA A 104 -8.10 8.54 -3.87
C ALA A 104 -7.35 9.02 -5.12
N LEU A 105 -6.95 8.11 -6.01
CA LEU A 105 -6.26 8.44 -7.26
C LEU A 105 -7.12 9.35 -8.15
N ASN A 106 -8.40 9.02 -8.32
CA ASN A 106 -9.32 9.82 -9.13
C ASN A 106 -9.52 11.23 -8.55
N ASN A 107 -9.56 11.36 -7.22
CA ASN A 107 -9.62 12.65 -6.56
C ASN A 107 -8.37 13.49 -6.85
N ILE A 108 -7.18 12.90 -6.71
CA ILE A 108 -5.91 13.58 -6.97
C ILE A 108 -5.77 13.99 -8.45
N LEU A 109 -6.21 13.13 -9.38
CA LEU A 109 -6.17 13.41 -10.81
C LEU A 109 -7.10 14.56 -11.24
N ALA A 110 -8.01 15.02 -10.38
CA ALA A 110 -8.77 16.24 -10.61
C ALA A 110 -7.89 17.51 -10.50
N THR A 111 -6.84 17.47 -9.66
CA THR A 111 -5.90 18.58 -9.43
C THR A 111 -4.44 18.10 -9.44
N PRO A 112 -3.96 17.46 -10.52
CA PRO A 112 -2.69 16.73 -10.52
C PRO A 112 -1.46 17.63 -10.28
N GLU A 113 -1.55 18.90 -10.67
CA GLU A 113 -0.44 19.85 -10.53
C GLU A 113 -0.06 20.12 -9.07
N ALA A 114 -1.00 19.94 -8.13
CA ALA A 114 -0.78 20.13 -6.71
C ALA A 114 -0.20 18.89 -6.01
N HIS A 115 -0.23 17.72 -6.66
CA HIS A 115 -0.01 16.42 -6.01
C HIS A 115 0.99 15.53 -6.76
N TYR A 116 1.94 16.11 -7.50
CA TYR A 116 2.92 15.36 -8.30
C TYR A 116 3.66 14.30 -7.47
N ASP A 117 4.12 14.67 -6.27
CA ASP A 117 4.86 13.77 -5.39
C ASP A 117 4.01 12.55 -4.95
N LEU A 118 2.71 12.76 -4.75
CA LEU A 118 1.76 11.73 -4.38
C LEU A 118 1.43 10.81 -5.56
N LEU A 119 1.27 11.38 -6.76
CA LEU A 119 1.07 10.60 -8.00
C LEU A 119 2.23 9.66 -8.29
N GLU A 120 3.47 10.11 -8.06
CA GLU A 120 4.65 9.25 -8.18
C GLU A 120 4.63 8.08 -7.19
N LEU A 121 4.21 8.31 -5.94
CA LEU A 121 4.04 7.23 -4.97
C LEU A 121 2.98 6.22 -5.45
N MET A 122 1.82 6.70 -5.88
CA MET A 122 0.73 5.83 -6.35
C MET A 122 1.14 5.04 -7.60
N HIS A 123 1.90 5.67 -8.50
CA HIS A 123 2.52 4.98 -9.64
C HIS A 123 3.49 3.89 -9.19
N ALA A 124 4.31 4.14 -8.15
CA ALA A 124 5.20 3.13 -7.58
C ALA A 124 4.42 1.95 -6.99
N CYS A 125 3.32 2.19 -6.28
CA CYS A 125 2.43 1.14 -5.78
C CYS A 125 1.85 0.27 -6.91
N LEU A 126 1.36 0.89 -7.98
CA LEU A 126 0.88 0.17 -9.17
C LEU A 126 1.98 -0.65 -9.85
N SER A 127 3.18 -0.07 -9.97
CA SER A 127 4.35 -0.75 -10.55
C SER A 127 4.81 -1.95 -9.71
N LEU A 128 4.64 -1.86 -8.39
CA LEU A 128 4.94 -2.94 -7.45
C LEU A 128 3.94 -4.10 -7.55
N GLY A 129 2.78 -3.86 -8.17
CA GLY A 129 1.77 -4.88 -8.46
C GLY A 129 0.50 -4.76 -7.63
N PHE A 130 0.17 -3.57 -7.11
CA PHE A 130 -1.17 -3.31 -6.58
C PHE A 130 -2.23 -3.55 -7.66
N GLU A 131 -3.21 -4.41 -7.36
CA GLU A 131 -4.33 -4.72 -8.25
C GLU A 131 -5.64 -4.08 -7.74
N GLY A 132 -5.86 -4.10 -6.42
CA GLY A 132 -7.06 -3.56 -5.81
C GLY A 132 -8.34 -4.25 -6.31
N GLN A 133 -9.38 -3.48 -6.61
CA GLN A 133 -10.65 -4.00 -7.12
C GLN A 133 -10.60 -4.55 -8.56
N TYR A 134 -9.48 -4.40 -9.26
CA TYR A 134 -9.31 -4.87 -10.63
C TYR A 134 -8.34 -6.06 -10.66
N PRO A 135 -8.85 -7.30 -10.60
CA PRO A 135 -7.99 -8.47 -10.76
C PRO A 135 -7.24 -8.39 -12.10
N ARG A 136 -6.00 -8.86 -12.14
CA ARG A 136 -5.24 -8.99 -13.39
C ARG A 136 -6.08 -9.62 -14.49
N ALA A 137 -6.34 -8.87 -15.56
CA ALA A 137 -6.89 -9.40 -16.81
C ALA A 137 -5.91 -10.44 -17.37
N GLY A 138 -6.11 -11.71 -17.03
CA GLY A 138 -5.17 -12.78 -17.35
C GLY A 138 -5.12 -13.93 -16.35
N GLN A 139 -5.58 -13.74 -15.10
CA GLN A 139 -5.96 -14.87 -14.25
C GLN A 139 -7.40 -15.28 -14.57
N GLY A 140 -7.61 -15.71 -15.83
CA GLY A 140 -8.73 -16.56 -16.14
C GLY A 140 -8.57 -17.81 -15.29
N THR A 141 -9.54 -18.07 -14.43
CA THR A 141 -9.78 -19.39 -13.84
C THR A 141 -9.97 -20.38 -14.99
N GLY A 142 -8.86 -20.90 -15.51
CA GLY A 142 -8.87 -22.23 -16.11
C GLY A 142 -9.23 -23.18 -14.99
N TYR A 143 -10.50 -23.58 -14.92
CA TYR A 143 -10.96 -24.96 -14.99
C TYR A 143 -12.49 -24.93 -15.15
N ALA A 144 -12.94 -25.53 -16.24
CA ALA A 144 -14.29 -26.06 -16.41
C ALA A 144 -14.57 -27.18 -15.41
#